data_AF-A0A937ANI6-F1
#
_entry.id   AF-A0A937ANI6-F1
#
_cell.length_a   1.000
_cell.length_b   1.000
_cell.length_c   1.000
_cell.angle_alpha   90.00
_cell.angle_beta   90.00
_cell.angle_gamma   90.00
#
_symmetry.space_group_name_H-M   'P 1'
#
loop_
_entity.id
_entity.type
_entity.pdbx_description
1 polymer ?
#
loop_
_entity_poly.entity_id
_entity_poly.type
_entity_poly.pdbx_seq_one_letter_code
_entity_poly.pdbx_strand_id
1 'polypeptide(L)'
;MGVVPETRLGKIQFYENHLGPWADNAVAIGLTSTAVAALGSLTSNARKAYDDAEAARQAAKAATQAYYNAVRAMHNGPGAGADMIEQIRNKAQSTNNPEIYTLAEIPAPATPGTIPPPGTPNDFTVGLLQNGAVELKWKCANPSGAQGTVYEVKRRSGAAGNFVYVGSTGVKNFVDETVSAGTASVTYQVTAIRSTQRGNPAQFTVNFGIGGVGGGPGVGGETITTPDGTTFAITSVSENATVLPPRKVA
;
A
#
# COMPACT_ATOMS: atom_id res chain seq x y z
N MET A 1 14.83 54.78 -9.75
CA MET A 1 13.73 54.86 -8.76
C MET A 1 12.66 55.75 -9.35
N GLY A 2 11.47 55.21 -9.64
CA GLY A 2 10.33 56.04 -10.05
C GLY A 2 9.82 56.85 -8.86
N VAL A 3 9.54 58.14 -9.06
CA VAL A 3 8.99 59.02 -8.01
C VAL A 3 7.56 58.59 -7.64
N VAL A 4 6.84 58.02 -8.59
CA VAL A 4 5.49 57.49 -8.40
C VAL A 4 5.56 55.98 -8.14
N PRO A 5 4.82 55.44 -7.14
CA PRO A 5 4.75 54.00 -6.90
C PRO A 5 4.27 53.19 -8.11
N GLU A 6 4.72 51.95 -8.25
CA GLU A 6 4.32 51.08 -9.38
C GLU A 6 2.93 50.47 -9.22
N THR A 7 2.49 50.26 -7.98
CA THR A 7 1.17 49.66 -7.71
C THR A 7 0.06 50.64 -8.07
N ARG A 8 -1.04 50.16 -8.66
CA ARG A 8 -2.17 51.02 -9.07
C ARG A 8 -2.73 51.82 -7.89
N LEU A 9 -2.90 51.17 -6.74
CA LEU A 9 -3.33 51.83 -5.50
C LEU A 9 -2.30 52.85 -5.00
N GLY A 10 -1.01 52.53 -5.10
CA GLY A 10 0.08 53.45 -4.73
C GLY A 10 0.10 54.69 -5.62
N LYS A 11 -0.20 54.57 -6.92
CA LYS A 11 -0.37 55.71 -7.83
C LYS A 11 -1.51 56.62 -7.37
N ILE A 12 -2.67 56.04 -7.07
CA ILE A 12 -3.85 56.80 -6.59
C ILE A 12 -3.48 57.56 -5.30
N GLN A 13 -2.93 56.87 -4.29
CA GLN A 13 -2.54 57.48 -3.01
C GLN A 13 -1.47 58.57 -3.17
N PHE A 14 -0.51 58.34 -4.06
CA PHE A 14 0.51 59.33 -4.36
C PHE A 14 -0.11 60.61 -4.89
N TYR A 15 -0.95 60.54 -5.92
CA TYR A 15 -1.58 61.74 -6.48
C TYR A 15 -2.55 62.40 -5.50
N GLU A 16 -3.32 61.65 -4.72
CA GLU A 16 -4.18 62.21 -3.65
C GLU A 16 -3.38 63.09 -2.67
N ASN A 17 -2.22 62.61 -2.21
CA ASN A 17 -1.39 63.33 -1.25
C ASN A 17 -0.71 64.57 -1.84
N HIS A 18 -0.49 64.62 -3.16
CA HIS A 18 0.24 65.71 -3.82
C HIS A 18 -0.68 66.77 -4.44
N LEU A 19 -1.97 66.47 -4.64
CA LEU A 19 -2.93 67.41 -5.24
C LEU A 19 -3.03 68.74 -4.48
N GLY A 20 -3.04 68.71 -3.15
CA GLY A 20 -3.09 69.93 -2.31
C GLY A 20 -1.89 70.85 -2.53
N PRO A 21 -0.66 70.39 -2.22
CA PRO A 21 0.56 71.18 -2.45
C PRO A 21 0.75 71.63 -3.90
N TRP A 22 0.35 70.80 -4.88
CA TRP A 22 0.42 71.17 -6.31
C TRP A 22 -0.62 72.21 -6.69
N ALA A 23 -1.80 72.22 -6.08
CA ALA A 23 -2.79 73.26 -6.29
C ALA A 23 -2.31 74.60 -5.69
N ASP A 24 -1.78 74.56 -4.47
CA ASP A 24 -1.31 75.76 -3.75
C ASP A 24 -0.10 76.42 -4.42
N ASN A 25 0.79 75.61 -5.00
CA ASN A 25 2.06 76.09 -5.59
C ASN A 25 2.08 76.00 -7.12
N ALA A 26 0.94 75.78 -7.78
CA ALA A 26 0.85 75.40 -9.20
C ALA A 26 1.76 76.25 -10.12
N VAL A 27 1.64 77.58 -10.05
CA VAL A 27 2.42 78.50 -10.89
C VAL A 27 3.91 78.42 -10.57
N ALA A 28 4.28 78.33 -9.29
CA ALA A 28 5.67 78.28 -8.84
C ALA A 28 6.39 76.99 -9.29
N ILE A 29 5.66 75.88 -9.45
CA ILE A 29 6.19 74.59 -9.93
C ILE A 29 5.98 74.38 -11.43
N GLY A 30 5.50 75.39 -12.18
CA GLY A 30 5.33 75.34 -13.62
C GLY A 30 4.09 74.56 -14.12
N LEU A 31 3.09 74.36 -13.27
CA LEU A 31 1.81 73.74 -13.61
C LEU A 31 0.71 74.80 -13.80
N THR A 32 -0.36 74.43 -14.51
CA THR A 32 -1.59 75.24 -14.57
C THR A 32 -2.60 74.73 -13.54
N SER A 33 -3.36 75.65 -12.93
CA SER A 33 -4.44 75.29 -12.00
C SER A 33 -5.48 74.37 -12.65
N THR A 34 -5.77 74.58 -13.95
CA THR A 34 -6.66 73.72 -14.74
C THR A 34 -6.16 72.28 -14.84
N ALA A 35 -4.86 72.08 -15.07
CA ALA A 35 -4.28 70.73 -15.16
C ALA A 35 -4.33 70.00 -13.81
N VAL A 36 -4.03 70.69 -12.71
CA VAL A 36 -4.12 70.11 -11.36
C VAL A 36 -5.57 69.75 -11.01
N ALA A 37 -6.53 70.60 -11.35
CA ALA A 37 -7.95 70.30 -11.16
C ALA A 37 -8.41 69.08 -11.97
N ALA A 38 -7.99 68.98 -13.23
CA ALA A 38 -8.30 67.82 -14.08
C ALA A 38 -7.69 66.53 -13.52
N LEU A 39 -6.45 66.57 -13.03
CA LEU A 39 -5.82 65.45 -12.34
C LEU A 39 -6.58 65.07 -11.07
N GLY A 40 -7.11 66.05 -10.34
CA GLY A 40 -7.99 65.84 -9.18
C GLY A 40 -9.20 64.99 -9.56
N SER A 41 -9.93 65.37 -10.60
CA SER A 41 -11.08 64.59 -11.09
C SER A 41 -10.70 63.17 -11.52
N LEU A 42 -9.58 63.00 -12.23
CA LEU A 42 -9.08 61.68 -12.63
C LEU A 42 -8.75 60.81 -11.42
N THR A 43 -8.13 61.40 -10.39
CA THR A 43 -7.73 60.70 -9.16
C THR A 43 -8.97 60.26 -8.36
N SER A 44 -9.96 61.13 -8.21
CA SER A 44 -11.24 60.79 -7.57
C SER A 44 -11.99 59.69 -8.32
N ASN A 45 -12.02 59.75 -9.66
CA ASN A 45 -12.63 58.70 -10.48
C ASN A 45 -11.90 57.36 -10.31
N ALA A 46 -10.56 57.38 -10.27
CA ALA A 46 -9.75 56.18 -10.05
C ALA A 46 -9.97 55.57 -8.67
N ARG A 47 -10.05 56.40 -7.61
CA ARG A 47 -10.39 55.97 -6.24
C ARG A 47 -11.76 55.29 -6.21
N LYS A 48 -12.78 55.94 -6.77
CA LYS A 48 -14.13 55.38 -6.84
C LYS A 48 -14.15 54.03 -7.55
N ALA A 49 -13.49 53.94 -8.71
CA ALA A 49 -13.42 52.69 -9.48
C ALA A 49 -12.71 51.56 -8.72
N TYR A 50 -11.69 51.89 -7.91
CA TYR A 50 -11.04 50.91 -7.05
C TYR A 50 -11.98 50.40 -5.96
N ASP A 51 -12.69 51.29 -5.27
CA ASP A 51 -13.62 50.92 -4.19
C ASP A 51 -14.80 50.08 -4.73
N ASP A 52 -15.35 50.47 -5.88
CA ASP A 52 -16.40 49.71 -6.58
C ASP A 52 -15.91 48.30 -6.97
N ALA A 53 -14.65 48.18 -7.42
CA ALA A 53 -14.06 46.88 -7.78
C ALA A 53 -13.84 45.97 -6.55
N GLU A 54 -13.38 46.52 -5.42
CA GLU A 54 -13.25 45.74 -4.19
C GLU A 54 -14.62 45.29 -3.64
N ALA A 55 -15.62 46.18 -3.68
CA ALA A 55 -16.99 45.85 -3.30
C ALA A 55 -17.55 44.72 -4.18
N ALA A 56 -17.35 44.78 -5.49
CA ALA A 56 -17.79 43.73 -6.42
C ALA A 56 -17.08 42.39 -6.14
N ARG A 57 -15.79 42.38 -5.81
CA ARG A 57 -15.07 41.15 -5.44
C ARG A 57 -15.60 40.54 -4.15
N GLN A 58 -15.95 41.35 -3.16
CA GLN A 58 -16.57 40.87 -1.92
C GLN A 58 -17.97 40.31 -2.17
N ALA A 59 -18.79 41.00 -2.97
CA ALA A 59 -20.12 40.54 -3.35
C ALA A 59 -20.07 39.20 -4.11
N ALA A 60 -19.11 39.02 -5.02
CA ALA A 60 -18.92 37.76 -5.73
C ALA A 60 -18.59 36.61 -4.77
N LYS A 61 -17.68 36.81 -3.81
CA LYS A 61 -17.34 35.81 -2.78
C LYS A 61 -18.57 35.45 -1.94
N ALA A 62 -19.35 36.44 -1.52
CA ALA A 62 -20.56 36.23 -0.75
C ALA A 62 -21.62 35.43 -1.53
N ALA A 63 -21.83 35.77 -2.81
CA ALA A 63 -22.76 35.06 -3.69
C ALA A 63 -22.34 33.60 -3.90
N THR A 64 -21.04 33.34 -4.10
CA THR A 64 -20.51 31.97 -4.20
C THR A 64 -20.73 31.18 -2.90
N GLN A 65 -20.51 31.80 -1.74
CA GLN A 65 -20.75 31.15 -0.46
C GLN A 65 -22.24 30.83 -0.26
N ALA A 66 -23.14 31.75 -0.65
CA ALA A 66 -24.57 31.53 -0.58
C ALA A 66 -25.01 30.35 -1.46
N TYR A 67 -24.46 30.22 -2.67
CA TYR A 67 -24.69 29.07 -3.54
C TYR A 67 -24.27 27.75 -2.87
N TYR A 68 -23.05 27.67 -2.34
CA TYR A 68 -22.59 26.45 -1.67
C TYR A 68 -23.43 26.10 -0.43
N ASN A 69 -23.85 27.10 0.34
CA ASN A 69 -24.73 26.91 1.49
C ASN A 69 -26.10 26.38 1.06
N ALA A 70 -26.67 26.93 -0.02
CA ALA A 70 -27.95 26.49 -0.57
C ALA A 70 -27.88 25.04 -1.07
N VAL A 71 -26.82 24.68 -1.81
CA VAL A 71 -26.61 23.30 -2.28
C VAL A 71 -26.43 22.34 -1.09
N ARG A 72 -25.66 22.73 -0.07
CA ARG A 72 -25.49 21.93 1.15
C ARG A 72 -26.81 21.72 1.87
N ALA A 73 -27.63 22.76 2.01
CA ALA A 73 -28.94 22.67 2.65
C ALA A 73 -29.91 21.78 1.83
N MET A 74 -29.87 21.87 0.50
CA MET A 74 -30.66 21.01 -0.38
C MET A 74 -30.30 19.52 -0.25
N HIS A 75 -29.01 19.19 -0.08
CA HIS A 75 -28.57 17.80 0.04
C HIS A 75 -28.67 17.27 1.48
N ASN A 76 -28.13 18.00 2.46
CA ASN A 76 -27.91 17.55 3.84
C ASN A 76 -28.78 18.28 4.88
N GLY A 77 -29.70 19.13 4.44
CA GLY A 77 -30.62 19.79 5.36
C GLY A 77 -31.62 18.80 5.98
N PRO A 78 -32.16 19.08 7.17
CA PRO A 78 -33.22 18.28 7.76
C PRO A 78 -34.43 18.19 6.81
N GLY A 79 -34.85 16.98 6.48
CA GLY A 79 -35.95 16.71 5.55
C GLY A 79 -35.62 16.98 4.08
N ALA A 80 -34.34 17.12 3.72
CA ALA A 80 -33.91 17.40 2.35
C ALA A 80 -33.49 16.12 1.60
N GLY A 81 -32.73 16.26 0.51
CA GLY A 81 -32.48 15.18 -0.45
C GLY A 81 -31.89 13.89 0.14
N ALA A 82 -30.93 13.97 1.07
CA ALA A 82 -30.35 12.80 1.71
C ALA A 82 -31.37 12.02 2.55
N ASP A 83 -32.17 12.72 3.35
CA ASP A 83 -33.22 12.12 4.18
C ASP A 83 -34.30 11.47 3.31
N MET A 84 -34.66 12.10 2.18
CA MET A 84 -35.61 11.54 1.22
C MET A 84 -35.08 10.24 0.59
N ILE A 85 -33.79 10.20 0.20
CA ILE A 85 -33.16 8.99 -0.34
C ILE A 85 -33.11 7.88 0.73
N GLU A 86 -32.86 8.24 1.98
CA GLU A 86 -32.89 7.28 3.09
C GLU A 86 -34.30 6.73 3.33
N GLN A 87 -35.33 7.58 3.28
CA GLN A 87 -36.73 7.13 3.38
C GLN A 87 -37.11 6.18 2.25
N ILE A 88 -36.69 6.46 1.00
CA ILE A 88 -36.91 5.57 -0.15
C ILE A 88 -36.23 4.22 0.09
N ARG A 89 -34.98 4.22 0.57
CA ARG A 89 -34.26 3.00 0.92
C ARG A 89 -34.97 2.21 2.02
N ASN A 90 -35.38 2.89 3.08
CA ASN A 90 -36.09 2.27 4.21
C ASN A 90 -37.44 1.69 3.76
N LYS A 91 -38.14 2.36 2.84
CA LYS A 91 -39.37 1.85 2.24
C LYS A 91 -39.11 0.59 1.42
N ALA A 92 -38.12 0.60 0.54
CA ALA A 92 -37.74 -0.56 -0.27
C ALA A 92 -37.38 -1.78 0.60
N GLN A 93 -36.63 -1.55 1.68
CA GLN A 93 -36.23 -2.60 2.62
C GLN A 93 -37.40 -3.14 3.44
N SER A 94 -38.19 -2.26 4.06
CA SER A 94 -39.32 -2.67 4.92
C SER A 94 -40.42 -3.42 4.16
N THR A 95 -40.62 -3.13 2.87
CA THR A 95 -41.59 -3.84 2.03
C THR A 95 -40.97 -4.96 1.19
N ASN A 96 -39.67 -5.20 1.30
CA ASN A 96 -38.90 -6.13 0.48
C ASN A 96 -39.21 -5.99 -1.03
N ASN A 97 -39.28 -4.74 -1.52
CA ASN A 97 -39.69 -4.43 -2.89
C ASN A 97 -38.66 -3.53 -3.59
N PRO A 98 -37.84 -4.08 -4.51
CA PRO A 98 -36.83 -3.32 -5.23
C PRO A 98 -37.40 -2.37 -6.30
N GLU A 99 -38.66 -2.53 -6.74
CA GLU A 99 -39.30 -1.65 -7.73
C GLU A 99 -39.45 -0.20 -7.24
N ILE A 100 -39.34 0.01 -5.92
CA ILE A 100 -39.35 1.35 -5.32
C ILE A 100 -38.17 2.21 -5.83
N TYR A 101 -37.02 1.61 -6.15
CA TYR A 101 -35.90 2.33 -6.74
C TYR A 101 -36.19 2.76 -8.18
N THR A 102 -36.86 1.90 -8.95
CA THR A 102 -37.34 2.20 -10.31
C THR A 102 -38.35 3.34 -10.32
N LEU A 103 -39.32 3.32 -9.39
CA LEU A 103 -40.32 4.39 -9.23
C LEU A 103 -39.71 5.73 -8.81
N ALA A 104 -38.62 5.69 -8.06
CA ALA A 104 -37.87 6.88 -7.66
C ALA A 104 -36.80 7.29 -8.67
N GLU A 105 -36.66 6.57 -9.80
CA GLU A 105 -35.66 6.80 -10.85
C GLU A 105 -34.22 6.88 -10.31
N ILE A 106 -33.92 6.13 -9.25
CA ILE A 106 -32.59 6.05 -8.65
C ILE A 106 -32.00 4.64 -8.82
N PRO A 107 -30.69 4.52 -9.04
CA PRO A 107 -30.05 3.22 -9.09
C PRO A 107 -30.15 2.53 -7.73
N ALA A 108 -30.46 1.23 -7.73
CA ALA A 108 -30.45 0.44 -6.51
C ALA A 108 -29.04 0.42 -5.88
N PRO A 109 -28.93 0.41 -4.54
CA PRO A 109 -27.64 0.29 -3.87
C PRO A 109 -26.89 -0.99 -4.30
N ALA A 110 -25.57 -0.89 -4.49
CA ALA A 110 -24.74 -2.05 -4.79
C ALA A 110 -24.83 -3.08 -3.65
N THR A 111 -25.00 -4.35 -4.01
CA THR A 111 -24.93 -5.45 -3.05
C THR A 111 -23.52 -5.51 -2.44
N PRO A 112 -23.37 -5.57 -1.11
CA PRO A 112 -22.06 -5.73 -0.49
C PRO A 112 -21.36 -6.98 -1.04
N GLY A 113 -20.14 -6.81 -1.54
CA GLY A 113 -19.34 -7.92 -2.05
C GLY A 113 -19.01 -8.92 -0.95
N THR A 114 -19.04 -10.22 -1.28
CA THR A 114 -18.53 -11.26 -0.38
C THR A 114 -17.00 -11.21 -0.41
N ILE A 115 -16.38 -11.07 0.76
CA ILE A 115 -14.92 -11.16 0.88
C ILE A 115 -14.53 -12.60 0.49
N PRO A 116 -13.60 -12.80 -0.47
CA PRO A 116 -13.21 -14.13 -0.89
C PRO A 116 -12.53 -14.91 0.25
N PRO A 117 -12.47 -16.25 0.16
CA PRO A 117 -11.84 -17.09 1.17
C PRO A 117 -10.37 -16.70 1.46
N PRO A 118 -9.85 -17.03 2.64
CA PRO A 118 -8.44 -16.79 2.98
C PRO A 118 -7.46 -17.36 1.93
N GLY A 119 -6.33 -16.69 1.77
CA GLY A 119 -5.30 -17.08 0.81
C GLY A 119 -4.67 -18.44 1.13
N THR A 120 -3.98 -19.02 0.15
CA THR A 120 -3.18 -20.24 0.35
C THR A 120 -1.78 -19.85 0.87
N PRO A 121 -1.28 -20.47 1.95
CA PRO A 121 0.11 -20.26 2.39
C PRO A 121 1.12 -20.65 1.32
N ASN A 122 2.17 -19.86 1.13
CA ASN A 122 3.23 -20.06 0.16
C ASN A 122 4.59 -19.62 0.73
N ASP A 123 5.69 -19.81 -0.02
CA ASP A 123 7.05 -19.43 0.38
C ASP A 123 7.43 -19.94 1.79
N PHE A 124 7.40 -21.26 1.98
CA PHE A 124 7.79 -21.88 3.24
C PHE A 124 9.30 -21.76 3.47
N THR A 125 9.68 -21.27 4.64
CA THR A 125 11.06 -21.24 5.13
C THR A 125 11.12 -22.04 6.41
N VAL A 126 12.12 -22.89 6.52
CA VAL A 126 12.33 -23.77 7.68
C VAL A 126 13.62 -23.40 8.39
N GLY A 127 13.55 -23.22 9.70
CA GLY A 127 14.70 -23.09 10.59
C GLY A 127 14.77 -24.28 11.55
N LEU A 128 15.97 -24.79 11.79
CA LEU A 128 16.23 -25.72 12.88
C LEU A 128 16.77 -24.94 14.07
N LEU A 129 16.09 -25.01 15.21
CA LEU A 129 16.52 -24.38 16.45
C LEU A 129 17.50 -25.29 17.20
N GLN A 130 18.35 -24.70 18.05
CA GLN A 130 19.39 -25.43 18.79
C GLN A 130 18.83 -26.49 19.76
N ASN A 131 17.57 -26.35 20.16
CA ASN A 131 16.84 -27.33 20.98
C ASN A 131 16.22 -28.48 20.17
N GLY A 132 16.43 -28.53 18.85
CA GLY A 132 15.87 -29.54 17.95
C GLY A 132 14.45 -29.23 17.46
N ALA A 133 13.87 -28.09 17.86
CA ALA A 133 12.56 -27.66 17.37
C ALA A 133 12.64 -27.12 15.94
N VAL A 134 11.52 -27.26 15.22
CA VAL A 134 11.41 -26.83 13.82
C VAL A 134 10.61 -25.53 13.77
N GLU A 135 11.23 -24.46 13.31
CA GLU A 135 10.56 -23.20 13.02
C GLU A 135 10.06 -23.20 11.57
N LEU A 136 8.77 -22.93 11.38
CA LEU A 136 8.12 -22.78 10.08
C LEU A 136 7.66 -21.34 9.89
N LYS A 137 8.15 -20.70 8.84
CA LYS A 137 7.71 -19.37 8.38
C LYS A 137 7.10 -19.50 7.00
N TRP A 138 6.06 -18.73 6.72
CA TRP A 138 5.43 -18.72 5.38
C TRP A 138 4.94 -17.32 5.03
N LYS A 139 4.68 -17.11 3.74
CA LYS A 139 3.85 -16.02 3.26
C LYS A 139 2.43 -16.53 3.01
N CYS A 140 1.50 -15.59 2.97
CA CYS A 140 0.11 -15.88 2.63
C CYS A 140 -0.49 -14.57 2.12
N ALA A 141 -0.97 -14.58 0.87
CA ALA A 141 -1.64 -13.44 0.27
C ALA A 141 -3.13 -13.47 0.66
N ASN A 142 -3.45 -12.83 1.79
CA ASN A 142 -4.84 -12.69 2.23
C ASN A 142 -5.50 -11.52 1.49
N PRO A 143 -6.79 -11.63 1.13
CA PRO A 143 -7.50 -10.53 0.47
C PRO A 143 -7.51 -9.26 1.34
N SER A 144 -7.42 -8.09 0.70
CA SER A 144 -7.42 -6.80 1.38
C SER A 144 -8.68 -6.62 2.24
N GLY A 145 -8.51 -6.21 3.49
CA GLY A 145 -9.62 -6.06 4.46
C GLY A 145 -9.99 -7.34 5.23
N ALA A 146 -9.30 -8.47 4.98
CA ALA A 146 -9.44 -9.67 5.79
C ALA A 146 -8.63 -9.56 7.10
N GLN A 147 -9.33 -9.40 8.23
CA GLN A 147 -8.75 -9.47 9.56
C GLN A 147 -9.13 -10.78 10.28
N GLY A 148 -8.28 -11.25 11.20
CA GLY A 148 -8.53 -12.44 12.02
C GLY A 148 -8.30 -13.78 11.30
N THR A 149 -7.28 -13.89 10.46
CA THR A 149 -6.89 -15.18 9.85
C THR A 149 -6.00 -15.96 10.81
N VAL A 150 -6.41 -17.18 11.14
CA VAL A 150 -5.65 -18.15 11.96
C VAL A 150 -5.13 -19.25 11.03
N TYR A 151 -3.90 -19.70 11.24
CA TYR A 151 -3.31 -20.78 10.46
C TYR A 151 -3.34 -22.07 11.30
N GLU A 152 -4.05 -23.08 10.80
CA GLU A 152 -4.06 -24.45 11.35
C GLU A 152 -2.88 -25.22 10.75
N VAL A 153 -2.03 -25.78 11.61
CA VAL A 153 -0.85 -26.55 11.23
C VAL A 153 -1.07 -28.02 11.58
N LYS A 154 -1.03 -28.87 10.56
CA LYS A 154 -1.02 -30.33 10.70
C LYS A 154 0.30 -30.89 10.20
N ARG A 155 0.70 -32.04 10.73
CA ARG A 155 1.95 -32.73 10.38
C ARG A 155 1.69 -34.21 10.17
N ARG A 156 2.42 -34.80 9.23
CA ARG A 156 2.62 -36.25 9.13
C ARG A 156 4.11 -36.56 9.10
N SER A 157 4.50 -37.69 9.68
CA SER A 157 5.88 -38.19 9.64
C SER A 157 6.01 -39.22 8.53
N GLY A 158 7.03 -39.09 7.68
CA GLY A 158 7.23 -39.95 6.51
C GLY A 158 6.26 -39.70 5.34
N ALA A 159 6.37 -40.52 4.29
CA ALA A 159 5.63 -40.36 3.04
C ALA A 159 4.17 -40.85 3.09
N ALA A 160 3.84 -41.74 4.03
CA ALA A 160 2.53 -42.35 4.17
C ALA A 160 2.01 -42.22 5.61
N GLY A 161 0.81 -41.66 5.77
CA GLY A 161 0.17 -41.44 7.07
C GLY A 161 -0.86 -40.29 7.04
N ASN A 162 -1.70 -40.23 8.07
CA ASN A 162 -2.69 -39.16 8.26
C ASN A 162 -2.03 -37.89 8.81
N PHE A 163 -2.51 -36.73 8.37
CA PHE A 163 -2.11 -35.43 8.93
C PHE A 163 -2.73 -35.26 10.32
N VAL A 164 -1.88 -35.20 11.35
CA VAL A 164 -2.25 -34.97 12.74
C VAL A 164 -2.15 -33.48 13.06
N TYR A 165 -3.11 -32.94 13.80
CA TYR A 165 -3.05 -31.54 14.26
C TYR A 165 -1.89 -31.33 15.24
N VAL A 166 -1.08 -30.32 14.98
CA VAL A 166 0.08 -29.95 15.82
C VAL A 166 -0.19 -28.66 16.57
N GLY A 167 -0.84 -27.70 15.93
CA GLY A 167 -1.14 -26.42 16.56
C GLY A 167 -1.79 -25.43 15.61
N SER A 168 -2.07 -24.23 16.13
CA SER A 168 -2.57 -23.11 15.35
C SER A 168 -1.91 -21.80 15.79
N THR A 169 -1.81 -20.85 14.86
CA THR A 169 -1.14 -19.57 15.09
C THR A 169 -1.86 -18.42 14.39
N GLY A 170 -1.91 -17.25 15.02
CA GLY A 170 -2.43 -16.01 14.39
C GLY A 170 -1.38 -15.28 13.55
N VAL A 171 -0.12 -15.71 13.60
CA VAL A 171 1.00 -15.11 12.85
C VAL A 171 1.56 -16.11 11.84
N LYS A 172 2.29 -15.62 10.83
CA LYS A 172 2.88 -16.47 9.78
C LYS A 172 4.19 -17.14 10.22
N ASN A 173 4.23 -17.56 11.48
CA ASN A 173 5.34 -18.26 12.13
C ASN A 173 4.77 -19.30 13.10
N PHE A 174 5.35 -20.50 13.09
CA PHE A 174 4.99 -21.58 13.99
C PHE A 174 6.24 -22.37 14.38
N VAL A 175 6.38 -22.68 15.67
CA VAL A 175 7.46 -23.52 16.18
C VAL A 175 6.87 -24.85 16.60
N ASP A 176 7.40 -25.93 16.02
CA ASP A 176 7.03 -27.30 16.36
C ASP A 176 8.13 -27.93 17.21
N GLU A 177 7.87 -28.05 18.52
CA GLU A 177 8.76 -28.69 19.49
C GLU A 177 8.53 -30.20 19.62
N THR A 178 7.51 -30.73 18.95
CA THR A 178 7.05 -32.12 19.12
C THR A 178 7.65 -33.09 18.10
N VAL A 179 8.64 -32.63 17.32
CA VAL A 179 9.33 -33.46 16.32
C VAL A 179 10.37 -34.32 17.04
N SER A 180 10.20 -35.64 17.00
CA SER A 180 11.16 -36.56 17.59
C SER A 180 12.48 -36.59 16.81
N ALA A 181 13.60 -36.58 17.54
CA ALA A 181 14.93 -36.77 16.98
C ALA A 181 15.02 -38.11 16.22
N GLY A 182 15.67 -38.09 15.04
CA GLY A 182 15.80 -39.27 14.17
C GLY A 182 14.72 -39.40 13.08
N THR A 183 13.77 -38.46 13.00
CA THR A 183 12.80 -38.41 11.89
C THR A 183 13.48 -38.03 10.58
N ALA A 184 13.35 -38.84 9.52
CA ALA A 184 13.98 -38.57 8.23
C ALA A 184 13.27 -37.46 7.42
N SER A 185 11.94 -37.41 7.47
CA SER A 185 11.14 -36.35 6.83
C SER A 185 9.77 -36.18 7.49
N VAL A 186 9.24 -34.97 7.39
CA VAL A 186 7.89 -34.58 7.83
C VAL A 186 7.24 -33.72 6.78
N THR A 187 5.97 -33.99 6.49
CA THR A 187 5.14 -33.10 5.67
C THR A 187 4.22 -32.30 6.57
N TYR A 188 4.29 -30.98 6.45
CA TYR A 188 3.36 -30.05 7.09
C TYR A 188 2.26 -29.67 6.11
N GLN A 189 1.05 -29.52 6.64
CA GLN A 189 -0.09 -28.95 5.96
C GLN A 189 -0.54 -27.72 6.74
N VAL A 190 -0.46 -26.55 6.13
CA VAL A 190 -0.88 -25.28 6.72
C VAL A 190 -2.13 -24.78 6.00
N THR A 191 -3.19 -24.53 6.76
CA THR A 191 -4.46 -24.04 6.24
C THR A 191 -4.81 -22.71 6.88
N ALA A 192 -5.04 -21.67 6.08
CA ALA A 192 -5.57 -20.40 6.58
C ALA A 192 -7.08 -20.54 6.84
N ILE A 193 -7.53 -20.18 8.04
CA ILE A 193 -8.90 -20.27 8.52
C ILE A 193 -9.36 -18.91 9.01
N ARG A 194 -10.59 -18.54 8.66
CA ARG A 194 -11.34 -17.42 9.23
C ARG A 194 -12.61 -17.95 9.87
N SER A 195 -13.22 -17.17 10.76
CA SER A 195 -14.47 -17.52 11.46
C SER A 195 -15.59 -18.00 10.55
N THR A 196 -15.61 -17.58 9.28
CA THR A 196 -16.67 -17.91 8.32
C THR A 196 -16.24 -18.83 7.18
N GLN A 197 -14.94 -18.97 6.90
CA GLN A 197 -14.43 -19.68 5.70
C GLN A 197 -13.02 -20.25 5.90
N ARG A 198 -12.76 -21.40 5.28
CA ARG A 198 -11.46 -22.08 5.24
C ARG A 198 -10.82 -21.89 3.86
N GLY A 199 -9.57 -21.45 3.82
CA GLY A 199 -8.76 -21.35 2.60
C GLY A 199 -8.24 -22.71 2.14
N ASN A 200 -7.63 -22.75 0.95
CA ASN A 200 -7.02 -23.98 0.42
C ASN A 200 -5.77 -24.37 1.24
N PRO A 201 -5.61 -25.64 1.66
CA PRO A 201 -4.43 -26.08 2.38
C PRO A 201 -3.19 -26.06 1.48
N ALA A 202 -2.06 -25.61 2.04
CA ALA A 202 -0.75 -25.74 1.43
C ALA A 202 0.03 -26.86 2.13
N GLN A 203 0.74 -27.68 1.36
CA GLN A 203 1.59 -28.75 1.90
C GLN A 203 3.06 -28.47 1.58
N PHE A 204 3.94 -28.77 2.54
CA PHE A 204 5.38 -28.63 2.38
C PHE A 204 6.11 -29.75 3.12
N THR A 205 7.12 -30.35 2.49
CA THR A 205 7.91 -31.44 3.07
C THR A 205 9.27 -30.92 3.52
N VAL A 206 9.58 -31.15 4.80
CA VAL A 206 10.90 -30.93 5.38
C VAL A 206 11.63 -32.26 5.40
N ASN A 207 12.80 -32.33 4.78
CA ASN A 207 13.70 -33.46 4.87
C ASN A 207 14.80 -33.11 5.87
N PHE A 208 14.91 -33.87 6.95
CA PHE A 208 16.03 -33.75 7.86
C PHE A 208 17.11 -34.68 7.32
N GLY A 209 18.11 -34.10 6.65
CA GLY A 209 19.26 -34.88 6.19
C GLY A 209 19.84 -35.63 7.39
N ILE A 210 19.78 -36.96 7.36
CA ILE A 210 20.47 -37.77 8.36
C ILE A 210 21.97 -37.50 8.20
N GLY A 211 22.58 -36.94 9.25
CA GLY A 211 24.03 -36.90 9.35
C GLY A 211 24.55 -38.34 9.36
N GLY A 212 25.09 -38.80 8.23
CA GLY A 212 26.07 -39.88 8.26
C GLY A 212 27.27 -39.41 9.08
N VAL A 213 27.60 -40.17 10.11
CA VAL A 213 28.80 -40.02 10.95
C VAL A 213 30.05 -39.94 10.05
N GLY A 214 31.01 -39.10 10.43
CA GLY A 214 32.08 -38.60 9.58
C GLY A 214 32.95 -39.64 8.86
N GLY A 215 33.32 -39.28 7.63
CA GLY A 215 34.53 -39.71 6.97
C GLY A 215 35.18 -38.46 6.37
N GLY A 216 36.45 -38.21 6.67
CA GLY A 216 37.23 -37.11 6.08
C GLY A 216 37.31 -37.22 4.54
N PRO A 217 38.00 -36.29 3.85
CA PRO A 217 38.06 -36.30 2.40
C PRO A 217 38.84 -37.55 1.93
N GLY A 218 38.11 -38.60 1.60
CA GLY A 218 38.62 -39.93 1.29
C GLY A 218 38.11 -40.39 -0.06
N VAL A 219 38.96 -40.18 -1.06
CA VAL A 219 39.23 -41.00 -2.27
C VAL A 219 38.11 -41.97 -2.69
N GLY A 220 37.49 -41.70 -3.83
CA GLY A 220 36.57 -42.63 -4.49
C GLY A 220 37.27 -43.96 -4.82
N GLY A 221 36.78 -45.05 -4.23
CA GLY A 221 37.16 -46.40 -4.60
C GLY A 221 36.32 -46.88 -5.79
N GLU A 222 36.90 -46.93 -6.97
CA GLU A 222 36.31 -47.61 -8.11
C GLU A 222 36.47 -49.14 -7.95
N THR A 223 35.37 -49.88 -8.07
CA THR A 223 35.38 -51.35 -8.17
C THR A 223 35.17 -51.76 -9.62
N ILE A 224 36.01 -52.68 -10.11
CA ILE A 224 35.80 -53.37 -11.40
C ILE A 224 35.18 -54.74 -11.12
N THR A 225 34.06 -55.03 -11.79
CA THR A 225 33.39 -56.33 -11.77
C THR A 225 33.73 -57.07 -13.06
N THR A 226 34.27 -58.28 -12.96
CA THR A 226 34.52 -59.13 -14.13
C THR A 226 33.23 -59.81 -14.61
N PRO A 227 33.16 -60.28 -15.88
CA PRO A 227 31.92 -60.83 -16.47
C PRO A 227 31.38 -62.10 -15.80
N ASP A 228 32.18 -62.76 -14.98
CA ASP A 228 31.81 -63.91 -14.15
C ASP A 228 31.33 -63.51 -12.73
N GLY A 229 31.21 -62.20 -12.46
CA GLY A 229 30.54 -61.67 -11.27
C GLY A 229 31.40 -61.57 -10.01
N THR A 230 32.72 -61.78 -10.11
CA THR A 230 33.63 -61.52 -8.99
C THR A 230 34.04 -60.04 -8.96
N THR A 231 34.10 -59.46 -7.76
CA THR A 231 34.47 -58.05 -7.55
C THR A 231 35.74 -57.99 -6.71
N PHE A 232 36.74 -57.23 -7.19
CA PHE A 232 37.98 -56.98 -6.45
C PHE A 232 38.03 -55.54 -5.97
N ALA A 233 38.43 -55.33 -4.71
CA ALA A 233 38.67 -54.01 -4.16
C ALA A 233 40.12 -53.58 -4.43
N ILE A 234 40.32 -52.46 -5.10
CA ILE A 234 41.66 -51.88 -5.28
C ILE A 234 42.03 -51.20 -3.95
N THR A 235 42.83 -51.87 -3.12
CA THR A 235 43.42 -51.23 -1.95
C THR A 235 44.66 -50.47 -2.40
N SER A 236 44.58 -49.15 -2.35
CA SER A 236 45.62 -48.13 -2.59
C SER A 236 47.03 -48.63 -2.89
N VAL A 237 47.59 -48.26 -4.05
CA VAL A 237 49.05 -48.17 -4.20
C VAL A 237 49.46 -46.78 -3.73
N SER A 238 50.03 -46.68 -2.53
CA SER A 238 50.75 -45.49 -2.11
C SER A 238 52.08 -45.43 -2.86
N GLU A 239 52.40 -44.32 -3.52
CA GLU A 239 53.46 -43.41 -3.07
C GLU A 239 53.78 -42.34 -4.11
N ASN A 240 54.09 -41.19 -3.57
CA ASN A 240 54.61 -39.98 -4.20
C ASN A 240 55.76 -40.29 -5.19
N ALA A 241 55.64 -39.85 -6.45
CA ALA A 241 56.79 -39.71 -7.34
C ALA A 241 56.60 -38.52 -8.29
N THR A 242 57.26 -37.41 -7.95
CA THR A 242 57.51 -36.29 -8.86
C THR A 242 58.32 -36.80 -10.07
N VAL A 243 57.82 -36.62 -11.29
CA VAL A 243 58.65 -36.76 -12.50
C VAL A 243 58.35 -35.62 -13.48
N LEU A 244 59.39 -34.82 -13.68
CA LEU A 244 59.56 -33.73 -14.65
C LEU A 244 59.41 -34.21 -16.10
N PRO A 245 59.09 -33.31 -17.05
CA PRO A 245 58.88 -33.67 -18.46
C PRO A 245 60.17 -34.19 -19.14
N PRO A 246 60.05 -35.08 -20.15
CA PRO A 246 61.21 -35.61 -20.85
C PRO A 246 61.92 -34.54 -21.69
N ARG A 247 63.17 -34.29 -21.34
CA ARG A 247 64.17 -33.59 -22.14
C ARG A 247 64.49 -34.45 -23.37
N LYS A 248 64.14 -33.98 -24.58
CA LYS A 248 64.78 -34.47 -25.80
C LYS A 248 66.17 -33.82 -25.90
N VAL A 249 67.21 -34.63 -25.79
CA VAL A 249 68.60 -34.28 -26.15
C VAL A 249 68.97 -35.10 -27.37
N ALA A 250 69.11 -34.40 -28.49
CA ALA A 250 70.03 -34.59 -29.63
C ALA A 250 69.38 -33.92 -30.84
#